data_AF-A0A9E5XS92-F1
#
_entry.id   AF-A0A9E5XS92-F1
#
_cell.length_a   1.000
_cell.length_b   1.000
_cell.length_c   1.000
_cell.angle_alpha   90.00
_cell.angle_beta   90.00
_cell.angle_gamma   90.00
#
_symmetry.space_group_name_H-M   'P 1'
#
loop_
_entity.id
_entity.type
_entity.pdbx_description
1 polymer ?
#
loop_
_entity_poly.entity_id
_entity_poly.type
_entity_poly.pdbx_seq_one_letter_code
_entity_poly.pdbx_strand_id
1 'polypeptide(L)'
;MNEKALRIFIGISGMALPPVVAVGAVIAGNCDSVQHSVSLYYNTIMRNVFIAVLVSNALFLFFYRGYNSHDRIVSAVAGIFVLGIAFFPPTKEVVINCNYKILGYERPDWVRPAHLVSAGLYFLTLAYVSFFLFTKTDNNLVFTREKQKRNIIYRISGIVILISLLLIIAYMLKPDYILKKAEKYHPVFWLESIALWAFGTSWLIKGGVILKDKNIDRVF
;
A
#
# COMPACT_ATOMS: atom_id res chain seq x y z
N MET A 1 -15.62 12.90 10.61
CA MET A 1 -15.68 11.88 9.53
C MET A 1 -15.94 10.52 10.15
N ASN A 2 -16.70 9.67 9.45
CA ASN A 2 -16.99 8.31 9.89
C ASN A 2 -15.72 7.43 9.73
N GLU A 3 -15.18 6.91 10.84
CA GLU A 3 -13.94 6.10 10.80
C GLU A 3 -14.09 4.81 9.97
N LYS A 4 -15.29 4.22 9.93
CA LYS A 4 -15.52 3.04 9.10
C LYS A 4 -15.40 3.39 7.63
N ALA A 5 -16.02 4.50 7.21
CA ALA A 5 -15.93 4.98 5.84
C ALA A 5 -14.47 5.28 5.45
N LEU A 6 -13.69 5.88 6.36
CA LEU A 6 -12.26 6.10 6.17
C LEU A 6 -11.50 4.80 5.93
N ARG A 7 -11.72 3.80 6.80
CA ARG A 7 -11.05 2.49 6.67
C ARG A 7 -11.41 1.79 5.38
N ILE A 8 -12.68 1.84 4.99
CA ILE A 8 -13.18 1.26 3.75
C ILE A 8 -12.55 1.94 2.54
N PHE A 9 -12.55 3.28 2.50
CA PHE A 9 -11.95 4.01 1.39
C PHE A 9 -10.47 3.65 1.22
N ILE A 10 -9.68 3.74 2.29
CA ILE A 10 -8.24 3.45 2.26
C ILE A 10 -7.98 2.00 1.83
N GLY A 11 -8.81 1.05 2.31
CA GLY A 11 -8.70 -0.36 1.94
C GLY A 11 -9.02 -0.62 0.46
N ILE A 12 -10.12 -0.05 -0.05
CA ILE A 12 -10.52 -0.18 -1.46
C ILE A 12 -9.48 0.48 -2.37
N SER A 13 -9.09 1.72 -2.08
CA SER A 13 -8.16 2.47 -2.92
C SER A 13 -6.80 1.78 -3.01
N GLY A 14 -6.28 1.25 -1.89
CA GLY A 14 -5.03 0.48 -1.87
C GLY A 14 -5.13 -0.84 -2.64
N MET A 15 -6.23 -1.58 -2.48
CA MET A 15 -6.44 -2.85 -3.17
C MET A 15 -6.67 -2.68 -4.68
N ALA A 16 -7.37 -1.61 -5.06
CA ALA A 16 -7.67 -1.28 -6.45
C ALA A 16 -6.48 -0.65 -7.19
N LEU A 17 -5.51 -0.07 -6.47
CA LEU A 17 -4.41 0.66 -7.10
C LEU A 17 -3.65 -0.18 -8.15
N PRO A 18 -3.12 -1.39 -7.84
CA PRO A 18 -2.37 -2.17 -8.83
C PRO A 18 -3.15 -2.52 -10.11
N PRO A 19 -4.38 -3.09 -10.05
CA PRO A 19 -5.11 -3.40 -11.26
C PRO A 19 -5.55 -2.14 -12.01
N VAL A 20 -5.92 -1.06 -11.32
CA VAL A 20 -6.33 0.19 -11.99
C VAL A 20 -5.18 0.79 -12.78
N VAL A 21 -3.97 0.89 -12.21
CA VAL A 21 -2.82 1.45 -12.95
C VAL A 21 -2.38 0.51 -14.06
N ALA A 22 -2.40 -0.81 -13.85
CA ALA A 22 -2.05 -1.78 -14.88
C ALA A 22 -2.98 -1.72 -16.09
N VAL A 23 -4.29 -1.87 -15.85
CA VAL A 23 -5.31 -1.85 -16.91
C VAL A 23 -5.37 -0.49 -17.59
N GLY A 24 -5.32 0.59 -16.81
CA GLY A 24 -5.35 1.95 -17.36
C GLY A 24 -4.15 2.24 -18.26
N ALA A 25 -2.95 1.75 -17.93
CA ALA A 25 -1.78 1.97 -18.76
C ALA A 25 -1.81 1.15 -20.06
N VAL A 26 -2.41 -0.06 -20.05
CA VAL A 26 -2.66 -0.84 -21.26
C VAL A 26 -3.66 -0.12 -22.18
N ILE A 27 -4.81 0.29 -21.63
CA ILE A 27 -5.91 0.86 -22.41
C ILE A 27 -5.59 2.27 -22.93
N ALA A 28 -5.02 3.13 -22.09
CA ALA A 28 -4.80 4.55 -22.40
C ALA A 28 -3.36 4.86 -22.86
N GLY A 29 -2.38 4.02 -22.51
CA GLY A 29 -0.96 4.24 -22.82
C GLY A 29 -0.39 3.30 -23.88
N ASN A 30 -1.16 2.30 -24.34
CA ASN A 30 -0.67 1.21 -25.19
C ASN A 30 0.56 0.51 -24.57
N CYS A 31 0.54 0.23 -23.26
CA CYS A 31 1.53 -0.67 -22.66
C CYS A 31 1.27 -2.12 -23.09
N ASP A 32 2.31 -2.85 -23.49
CA ASP A 32 2.20 -4.29 -23.81
C ASP A 32 2.18 -5.19 -22.56
N SER A 33 2.69 -4.69 -21.43
CA SER A 33 2.78 -5.44 -20.18
C SER A 33 2.68 -4.54 -18.95
N VAL A 34 2.57 -5.18 -17.77
CA VAL A 34 2.66 -4.48 -16.49
C VAL A 34 4.07 -3.91 -16.27
N GLN A 35 4.16 -2.77 -15.59
CA GLN A 35 5.45 -2.20 -15.19
C GLN A 35 6.15 -3.08 -14.13
N HIS A 36 7.48 -2.98 -14.00
CA HIS A 36 8.25 -3.82 -13.06
C HIS A 36 7.86 -3.64 -11.58
N SER A 37 7.27 -2.50 -11.22
CA SER A 37 6.71 -2.21 -9.89
C SER A 37 5.44 -1.36 -10.04
N VAL A 38 4.59 -1.35 -9.03
CA VAL A 38 3.41 -0.47 -8.93
C VAL A 38 3.84 1.00 -8.92
N SER A 39 4.97 1.32 -8.31
CA SER A 39 5.50 2.69 -8.30
C SER A 39 5.96 3.17 -9.67
N LEU A 40 6.40 2.28 -10.58
CA LEU A 40 6.85 2.68 -11.92
C LEU A 40 5.73 3.20 -12.84
N TYR A 41 4.47 3.01 -12.47
CA TYR A 41 3.35 3.70 -13.15
C TYR A 41 3.42 5.23 -13.00
N TYR A 42 4.26 5.75 -12.09
CA TYR A 42 4.65 7.15 -12.03
C TYR A 42 5.20 7.68 -13.37
N ASN A 43 5.83 6.83 -14.17
CA ASN A 43 6.44 7.19 -15.46
C ASN A 43 5.54 6.84 -16.66
N THR A 44 4.25 6.60 -16.43
CA THR A 44 3.26 6.29 -17.47
C THR A 44 2.13 7.31 -17.47
N ILE A 45 1.18 7.18 -18.41
CA ILE A 45 -0.06 7.98 -18.41
C ILE A 45 -0.87 7.86 -17.10
N MET A 46 -0.65 6.79 -16.32
CA MET A 46 -1.30 6.56 -15.03
C MET A 46 -0.66 7.31 -13.86
N ARG A 47 0.36 8.15 -14.09
CA ARG A 47 1.03 8.94 -13.06
C ARG A 47 0.06 9.68 -12.16
N ASN A 48 -0.88 10.42 -12.75
CA ASN A 48 -1.79 11.28 -11.99
C ASN A 48 -2.75 10.46 -11.14
N VAL A 49 -3.21 9.31 -11.65
CA VAL A 49 -4.06 8.37 -10.88
C VAL A 49 -3.27 7.78 -9.72
N PHE A 50 -2.03 7.34 -9.95
CA PHE A 50 -1.15 6.82 -8.91
C PHE A 50 -0.94 7.86 -7.79
N ILE A 51 -0.52 9.09 -8.14
CA ILE A 51 -0.29 10.17 -7.17
C ILE A 51 -1.59 10.53 -6.42
N ALA A 52 -2.72 10.66 -7.14
CA ALA A 52 -3.99 11.03 -6.55
C ALA A 52 -4.46 10.02 -5.49
N VAL A 53 -4.31 8.72 -5.75
CA VAL A 53 -4.65 7.66 -4.78
C VAL A 53 -3.76 7.76 -3.54
N LEU A 54 -2.44 7.94 -3.71
CA LEU A 54 -1.51 8.05 -2.58
C LEU A 54 -1.77 9.30 -1.72
N VAL A 55 -1.98 10.45 -2.35
CA VAL A 55 -2.29 11.70 -1.64
C VAL A 55 -3.64 11.61 -0.94
N SER A 56 -4.64 10.99 -1.57
CA SER A 56 -5.94 10.74 -0.92
C SER A 56 -5.79 9.84 0.30
N ASN A 57 -5.00 8.77 0.20
CA ASN A 57 -4.72 7.89 1.33
C ASN A 57 -3.98 8.62 2.45
N ALA A 58 -3.01 9.48 2.14
CA ALA A 58 -2.35 10.32 3.15
C ALA A 58 -3.35 11.19 3.90
N LEU A 59 -4.21 11.91 3.17
CA LEU A 59 -5.22 12.79 3.75
C LEU A 59 -6.12 12.03 4.71
N PHE A 60 -6.61 10.87 4.29
CA PHE A 60 -7.48 10.04 5.11
C PHE A 60 -6.77 9.42 6.32
N LEU A 61 -5.48 9.08 6.19
CA LEU A 61 -4.65 8.62 7.29
C LEU A 61 -4.42 9.73 8.34
N PHE A 62 -4.29 10.99 7.94
CA PHE A 62 -4.20 12.11 8.89
C PHE A 62 -5.48 12.37 9.67
N PHE A 63 -6.65 12.11 9.06
CA PHE A 63 -7.94 12.23 9.75
C PHE A 63 -8.31 10.99 10.57
N TYR A 64 -7.55 9.90 10.46
CA TYR A 64 -7.79 8.68 11.21
C TYR A 64 -7.35 8.85 12.67
N ARG A 65 -8.31 8.78 13.60
CA ARG A 65 -8.02 8.91 15.05
C ARG A 65 -7.69 7.57 15.67
N GLY A 66 -8.40 6.51 15.30
CA GLY A 66 -8.20 5.18 15.87
C GLY A 66 -8.64 5.11 17.35
N TYR A 67 -8.19 4.09 18.08
CA TYR A 67 -8.65 3.84 19.45
C TYR A 67 -8.03 4.79 20.47
N ASN A 68 -6.78 5.17 20.25
CA ASN A 68 -5.99 5.95 21.20
C ASN A 68 -4.98 6.84 20.46
N SER A 69 -4.27 7.69 21.21
CA SER A 69 -3.27 8.60 20.65
C SER A 69 -2.15 7.89 19.88
N HIS A 70 -1.81 6.65 20.24
CA HIS A 70 -0.79 5.87 19.55
C HIS A 70 -1.26 5.47 18.14
N ASP A 71 -2.51 5.03 17.98
CA ASP A 71 -3.08 4.74 16.65
C ASP A 71 -3.07 5.96 15.74
N ARG A 72 -3.39 7.14 16.29
CA ARG A 72 -3.35 8.42 15.58
C ARG A 72 -1.93 8.76 15.11
N ILE A 73 -0.93 8.61 15.98
CA ILE A 73 0.48 8.91 15.63
C ILE A 73 0.96 7.96 14.54
N VAL A 74 0.74 6.65 14.70
CA VAL A 74 1.16 5.65 13.70
C VAL A 74 0.50 5.90 12.35
N SER A 75 -0.78 6.29 12.34
CA SER A 75 -1.50 6.60 11.10
C SER A 75 -1.00 7.88 10.44
N ALA A 76 -0.71 8.93 11.22
CA ALA A 76 -0.10 10.14 10.69
C ALA A 76 1.30 9.88 10.10
N VAL A 77 2.11 9.06 10.78
CA VAL A 77 3.42 8.62 10.28
C VAL A 77 3.28 7.86 8.96
N ALA A 78 2.31 6.95 8.83
CA ALA A 78 1.99 6.29 7.57
C ALA A 78 1.60 7.30 6.47
N GLY A 79 0.82 8.32 6.82
CA GLY A 79 0.45 9.42 5.93
C GLY A 79 1.65 10.20 5.40
N ILE A 80 2.65 10.48 6.24
CA ILE A 80 3.90 11.13 5.81
C ILE A 80 4.67 10.22 4.83
N PHE A 81 4.80 8.93 5.14
CA PHE A 81 5.52 8.01 4.25
C PHE A 81 4.84 7.86 2.90
N VAL A 82 3.52 7.74 2.83
CA VAL A 82 2.81 7.63 1.55
C VAL A 82 2.87 8.92 0.73
N LEU A 83 2.94 10.10 1.36
CA LEU A 83 3.27 11.35 0.65
C LEU A 83 4.70 11.33 0.11
N GLY A 84 5.66 10.77 0.86
CA GLY A 84 7.02 10.55 0.37
C GLY A 84 7.05 9.71 -0.91
N ILE A 85 6.26 8.65 -0.98
CA ILE A 85 6.10 7.84 -2.21
C ILE A 85 5.51 8.68 -3.35
N ALA A 86 4.51 9.52 -3.06
CA ALA A 86 3.82 10.32 -4.06
C ALA A 86 4.68 11.46 -4.63
N PHE A 87 5.52 12.07 -3.79
CA PHE A 87 6.29 13.27 -4.16
C PHE A 87 7.74 12.98 -4.53
N PHE A 88 8.29 11.83 -4.14
CA PHE A 88 9.61 11.38 -4.62
C PHE A 88 9.41 10.31 -5.70
N PRO A 89 9.77 10.58 -6.95
CA PRO A 89 9.67 9.58 -8.02
C PRO A 89 10.59 8.36 -7.85
N PRO A 90 10.21 7.18 -8.37
CA PRO A 90 10.97 5.93 -8.20
C PRO A 90 12.21 5.82 -9.10
N THR A 91 12.36 6.68 -10.10
CA THR A 91 13.48 6.68 -11.06
C THR A 91 14.20 8.01 -11.08
N LYS A 92 15.53 7.95 -11.22
CA LYS A 92 16.39 9.13 -11.44
C LYS A 92 16.14 9.72 -12.82
N GLU A 93 16.11 8.85 -13.82
CA GLU A 93 15.87 9.21 -15.22
C GLU A 93 14.37 9.22 -15.52
N VAL A 94 13.99 10.10 -16.44
CA VAL A 94 12.68 10.08 -17.06
C VAL A 94 12.66 8.94 -18.07
N VAL A 95 12.11 7.80 -17.66
CA VAL A 95 11.91 6.67 -18.57
C VAL A 95 10.63 6.92 -19.36
N ILE A 96 10.71 6.90 -20.68
CA ILE A 96 9.55 6.91 -21.56
C ILE A 96 8.98 5.49 -21.58
N ASN A 97 7.92 5.25 -20.81
CA ASN A 97 7.17 4.00 -20.88
C ASN A 97 5.75 4.27 -21.36
N CYS A 98 5.29 3.45 -22.32
CA CYS A 98 3.92 3.48 -22.83
C CYS A 98 3.50 4.84 -23.40
N ASN A 99 4.29 5.34 -24.36
CA ASN A 99 4.05 6.59 -25.10
C ASN A 99 3.88 7.86 -24.24
N TYR A 100 4.25 7.81 -22.96
CA TYR A 100 4.17 8.94 -22.05
C TYR A 100 5.50 9.70 -22.04
N LYS A 101 5.52 10.88 -22.68
CA LYS A 101 6.68 11.78 -22.65
C LYS A 101 6.57 12.74 -21.47
N ILE A 102 7.45 12.60 -20.48
CA ILE A 102 7.72 13.67 -19.52
C ILE A 102 8.92 14.47 -20.05
N LEU A 103 8.87 15.80 -19.97
CA LEU A 103 10.00 16.67 -20.35
C LEU A 103 11.25 16.28 -19.54
N GLY A 104 12.37 16.07 -20.26
CA GLY A 104 13.60 15.50 -19.74
C GLY A 104 14.33 16.43 -18.77
N TYR A 105 14.18 16.15 -17.48
CA TYR A 105 15.04 16.69 -16.44
C TYR A 105 15.50 15.52 -15.55
N GLU A 106 16.81 15.35 -15.42
CA GLU A 106 17.38 14.38 -14.48
C GLU A 106 17.11 14.83 -13.04
N ARG A 107 16.65 13.89 -12.22
CA ARG A 107 16.37 14.17 -10.82
C ARG A 107 17.64 14.02 -9.98
N PRO A 108 17.76 14.75 -8.86
CA PRO A 108 18.87 14.55 -7.92
C PRO A 108 18.98 13.10 -7.44
N ASP A 109 20.20 12.63 -7.19
CA ASP A 109 20.49 11.23 -6.82
C ASP A 109 19.75 10.75 -5.56
N TRP A 110 19.41 11.66 -4.65
CA TRP A 110 18.74 11.34 -3.39
C TRP A 110 17.26 11.00 -3.55
N VAL A 111 16.62 11.35 -4.68
CA VAL A 111 15.18 11.21 -4.88
C VAL A 111 14.74 9.75 -4.90
N ARG A 112 15.46 8.88 -5.63
CA ARG A 112 15.16 7.45 -5.69
C ARG A 112 15.33 6.76 -4.32
N PRO A 113 16.43 6.97 -3.59
CA PRO A 113 16.55 6.52 -2.20
C PRO A 113 15.41 7.03 -1.31
N ALA A 114 15.02 8.30 -1.40
CA ALA A 114 13.91 8.85 -0.62
C ALA A 114 12.58 8.15 -0.92
N HIS A 115 12.31 7.84 -2.20
CA HIS A 115 11.15 7.03 -2.59
C HIS A 115 11.19 5.63 -1.95
N LEU A 116 12.31 4.92 -2.09
CA LEU A 116 12.45 3.55 -1.57
C LEU A 116 12.33 3.48 -0.05
N VAL A 117 12.98 4.41 0.67
CA VAL A 117 12.87 4.51 2.13
C VAL A 117 11.43 4.81 2.54
N SER A 118 10.77 5.75 1.87
CA SER A 118 9.36 6.08 2.13
C SER A 118 8.45 4.87 1.89
N ALA A 119 8.64 4.14 0.79
CA ALA A 119 7.87 2.95 0.46
C ALA A 119 8.07 1.84 1.49
N GLY A 120 9.33 1.53 1.84
CA GLY A 120 9.65 0.52 2.84
C GLY A 120 9.03 0.85 4.20
N LEU A 121 9.20 2.08 4.67
CA LEU A 121 8.64 2.53 5.95
C LEU A 121 7.11 2.57 5.95
N TYR A 122 6.48 2.93 4.82
CA TYR A 122 5.03 2.88 4.66
C TYR A 122 4.52 1.44 4.85
N PHE A 123 5.03 0.47 4.07
CA PHE A 123 4.59 -0.92 4.17
C PHE A 123 4.89 -1.54 5.53
N LEU A 124 6.03 -1.23 6.15
CA LEU A 124 6.34 -1.66 7.52
C LEU A 124 5.32 -1.12 8.53
N THR A 125 4.91 0.14 8.37
CA THR A 125 3.87 0.75 9.21
C THR A 125 2.53 0.07 9.00
N LEU A 126 2.14 -0.23 7.75
CA LEU A 126 0.90 -0.97 7.46
C LEU A 126 0.89 -2.39 8.02
N ALA A 127 2.05 -3.07 7.95
CA ALA A 127 2.24 -4.38 8.56
C ALA A 127 2.07 -4.30 10.09
N TYR A 128 2.70 -3.31 10.73
CA TYR A 128 2.58 -3.06 12.17
C TYR A 128 1.13 -2.77 12.58
N VAL A 129 0.42 -1.90 11.84
CA VAL A 129 -0.99 -1.57 12.10
C VAL A 129 -1.85 -2.83 12.02
N SER A 130 -1.69 -3.64 10.97
CA SER A 130 -2.44 -4.88 10.81
C SER A 130 -2.12 -5.87 11.92
N PHE A 131 -0.84 -6.14 12.17
CA PHE A 131 -0.42 -7.20 13.08
C PHE A 131 -0.71 -6.85 14.55
N PHE A 132 -0.49 -5.61 14.97
CA PHE A 132 -0.60 -5.21 16.38
C PHE A 132 -1.85 -4.37 16.65
N LEU A 133 -2.03 -3.22 15.99
CA LEU A 133 -3.08 -2.28 16.36
C LEU A 133 -4.48 -2.82 16.10
N PHE A 134 -4.71 -3.47 14.96
CA PHE A 134 -6.03 -4.01 14.64
C PHE A 134 -6.43 -5.20 15.51
N THR A 135 -5.44 -5.88 16.11
CA THR A 135 -5.68 -7.01 17.01
C THR A 135 -6.06 -6.60 18.43
N LYS A 136 -5.78 -5.36 18.83
CA LYS A 136 -6.19 -4.81 20.13
C LYS A 136 -7.71 -4.90 20.33
N THR A 137 -8.11 -5.09 21.57
CA THR A 137 -9.49 -5.10 22.05
C THR A 137 -9.53 -4.18 23.26
N ASP A 138 -10.53 -3.30 23.35
CA ASP A 138 -10.74 -2.47 24.54
C ASP A 138 -11.17 -3.38 25.71
N ASN A 139 -10.67 -3.09 26.91
CA ASN A 139 -10.94 -3.88 28.12
C ASN A 139 -12.44 -3.95 28.47
N ASN A 140 -13.22 -2.99 27.97
CA ASN A 140 -14.67 -2.95 28.18
C ASN A 140 -15.46 -3.77 27.14
N LEU A 141 -14.78 -4.42 26.19
CA LEU A 141 -15.40 -5.19 25.11
C LEU A 141 -15.27 -6.69 25.34
N VAL A 142 -16.36 -7.41 25.09
CA VAL A 142 -16.39 -8.88 25.16
C VAL A 142 -15.60 -9.46 23.98
N PHE A 143 -14.66 -10.35 24.27
CA PHE A 143 -13.90 -11.06 23.26
C PHE A 143 -14.75 -12.14 22.59
N THR A 144 -15.20 -11.89 21.37
CA THR A 144 -16.07 -12.80 20.61
C THR A 144 -15.29 -13.74 19.69
N ARG A 145 -15.90 -14.86 19.29
CA ARG A 145 -15.35 -15.77 18.25
C ARG A 145 -15.11 -15.04 16.91
N GLU A 146 -15.96 -14.09 16.56
CA GLU A 146 -15.79 -13.27 15.35
C GLU A 146 -14.59 -12.33 15.48
N LYS A 147 -14.34 -11.74 16.67
CA LYS A 147 -13.11 -10.98 16.95
C LYS A 147 -11.87 -11.84 16.82
N GLN A 148 -11.89 -13.11 17.28
CA GLN A 148 -10.78 -14.04 17.09
C GLN A 148 -10.47 -14.26 15.60
N LYS A 149 -11.49 -14.53 14.77
CA LYS A 149 -11.34 -14.68 13.32
C LYS A 149 -10.75 -13.43 12.67
N ARG A 150 -11.26 -12.24 12.99
CA ARG A 150 -10.71 -10.97 12.49
C ARG A 150 -9.24 -10.80 12.88
N ASN A 151 -8.88 -11.11 14.12
CA ASN A 151 -7.49 -11.00 14.60
C ASN A 151 -6.53 -11.95 13.87
N ILE A 152 -6.97 -13.17 13.53
CA ILE A 152 -6.18 -14.10 12.70
C ILE A 152 -5.91 -13.49 11.34
N ILE A 153 -6.95 -12.95 10.67
CA ILE A 153 -6.80 -12.33 9.35
C ILE A 153 -5.84 -11.14 9.43
N TYR A 154 -5.94 -10.28 10.44
CA TYR A 154 -5.04 -9.15 10.60
C TYR A 154 -3.57 -9.57 10.77
N ARG A 155 -3.29 -10.64 11.52
CA ARG A 155 -1.94 -11.18 11.69
C ARG A 155 -1.41 -11.78 10.39
N ILE A 156 -2.23 -12.55 9.68
CA ILE A 156 -1.86 -13.11 8.37
C ILE A 156 -1.55 -11.97 7.39
N SER A 157 -2.40 -10.94 7.32
CA SER A 157 -2.14 -9.75 6.49
C SER A 157 -0.80 -9.09 6.81
N GLY A 158 -0.49 -8.89 8.09
CA GLY A 158 0.81 -8.36 8.51
C GLY A 158 1.99 -9.23 8.08
N ILE A 159 1.89 -10.55 8.26
CA ILE A 159 2.92 -11.51 7.83
C ILE A 159 3.11 -11.48 6.32
N VAL A 160 2.02 -11.47 5.54
CA VAL A 160 2.08 -11.43 4.08
C VAL A 160 2.79 -10.16 3.59
N ILE A 161 2.50 -9.00 4.20
CA ILE A 161 3.21 -7.75 3.87
C ILE A 161 4.71 -7.88 4.17
N LEU A 162 5.09 -8.39 5.35
CA LEU A 162 6.49 -8.55 5.74
C LEU A 162 7.25 -9.53 4.82
N ILE A 163 6.65 -10.69 4.51
CA ILE A 163 7.24 -11.66 3.58
C ILE A 163 7.40 -11.04 2.19
N SER A 164 6.40 -10.29 1.71
CA SER A 164 6.49 -9.62 0.41
C SER A 164 7.66 -8.63 0.36
N LEU A 165 7.83 -7.81 1.41
CA LEU A 165 8.98 -6.90 1.53
C LEU A 165 10.32 -7.65 1.58
N LEU A 166 10.41 -8.72 2.39
CA LEU A 166 11.63 -9.52 2.48
C LEU A 166 11.99 -10.16 1.13
N LEU A 167 11.01 -10.66 0.39
CA LEU A 167 11.22 -11.23 -0.94
C LEU A 167 11.64 -10.17 -1.97
N ILE A 168 11.09 -8.96 -1.89
CA ILE A 168 11.54 -7.83 -2.73
C ILE A 168 13.01 -7.49 -2.44
N ILE A 169 13.40 -7.38 -1.17
CA ILE A 169 14.79 -7.11 -0.78
C ILE A 169 15.69 -8.24 -1.25
N ALA A 170 15.32 -9.50 -0.99
CA ALA A 170 16.09 -10.67 -1.41
C ALA A 170 16.23 -10.76 -2.94
N TYR A 171 15.20 -10.33 -3.68
CA TYR A 171 15.26 -10.21 -5.14
C TYR A 171 16.24 -9.12 -5.58
N MET A 172 16.15 -7.92 -5.00
CA MET A 172 17.02 -6.79 -5.34
C MET A 172 18.52 -7.02 -5.02
N LEU A 173 18.83 -7.96 -4.12
CA LEU A 173 20.21 -8.36 -3.79
C LEU A 173 20.79 -9.43 -4.73
N LYS A 174 20.01 -9.96 -5.69
CA LYS A 174 20.50 -10.96 -6.65
C LYS A 174 21.43 -10.32 -7.69
N PRO A 175 22.41 -11.08 -8.24
CA PRO A 175 23.21 -10.63 -9.36
C PRO A 175 22.38 -10.32 -10.62
N ASP A 176 22.86 -9.38 -11.44
CA ASP A 176 22.18 -8.87 -12.64
C ASP A 176 21.70 -9.96 -13.62
N TYR A 177 22.46 -11.05 -13.78
CA TYR A 177 22.06 -12.13 -14.68
C TYR A 177 20.79 -12.88 -14.19
N ILE A 178 20.61 -13.01 -12.86
CA ILE A 178 19.40 -13.59 -12.27
C ILE A 178 18.24 -12.62 -12.41
N LEU A 179 18.50 -11.33 -12.13
CA LEU A 179 17.52 -10.26 -12.27
C LEU A 179 16.93 -10.24 -13.68
N LYS A 180 17.78 -10.18 -14.72
CA LYS A 180 17.33 -10.17 -16.13
C LYS A 180 16.47 -11.38 -16.50
N LYS A 181 16.78 -12.57 -15.98
CA LYS A 181 16.01 -13.79 -16.28
C LYS A 181 14.62 -13.78 -15.63
N ALA A 182 14.52 -13.24 -14.42
CA ALA A 182 13.29 -13.16 -13.64
C ALA A 182 12.45 -11.92 -13.97
N GLU A 183 13.05 -10.87 -14.52
CA GLU A 183 12.45 -9.58 -14.80
C GLU A 183 11.22 -9.65 -15.71
N LYS A 184 11.18 -10.61 -16.65
CA LYS A 184 10.03 -10.89 -17.52
C LYS A 184 8.75 -11.28 -16.76
N TYR A 185 8.87 -11.70 -15.50
CA TYR A 185 7.73 -12.05 -14.64
C TYR A 185 7.29 -10.90 -13.74
N HIS A 186 7.98 -9.74 -13.78
CA HIS A 186 7.70 -8.55 -12.96
C HIS A 186 7.46 -8.87 -11.46
N PRO A 187 8.39 -9.58 -10.79
CA PRO A 187 8.17 -10.10 -9.44
C PRO A 187 7.90 -9.00 -8.41
N VAL A 188 8.54 -7.82 -8.53
CA VAL A 188 8.34 -6.71 -7.61
C VAL A 188 6.91 -6.18 -7.69
N PHE A 189 6.35 -5.98 -8.90
CA PHE A 189 4.95 -5.59 -9.09
C PHE A 189 3.98 -6.53 -8.38
N TRP A 190 4.15 -7.85 -8.53
CA TRP A 190 3.26 -8.83 -7.91
C TRP A 190 3.41 -8.88 -6.39
N LEU A 191 4.63 -8.80 -5.87
CA LEU A 191 4.86 -8.78 -4.42
C LEU A 191 4.29 -7.50 -3.78
N GLU A 192 4.44 -6.34 -4.41
CA GLU A 192 3.79 -5.10 -3.98
C GLU A 192 2.26 -5.21 -4.05
N SER A 193 1.71 -5.80 -5.11
CA SER A 193 0.27 -6.02 -5.27
C SER A 193 -0.29 -6.92 -4.16
N ILE A 194 0.38 -8.03 -3.87
CA ILE A 194 0.01 -8.96 -2.80
C ILE A 194 0.05 -8.26 -1.44
N ALA A 195 1.08 -7.46 -1.17
CA ALA A 195 1.17 -6.66 0.05
C ALA A 195 0.01 -5.65 0.16
N LEU A 196 -0.32 -4.95 -0.94
CA LEU A 196 -1.44 -4.00 -0.99
C LEU A 196 -2.81 -4.69 -0.82
N TRP A 197 -3.00 -5.89 -1.38
CA TRP A 197 -4.21 -6.68 -1.20
C TRP A 197 -4.36 -7.21 0.23
N ALA A 198 -3.27 -7.66 0.85
CA ALA A 198 -3.24 -8.07 2.25
C ALA A 198 -3.58 -6.90 3.19
N PHE A 199 -3.01 -5.72 2.93
CA PHE A 199 -3.34 -4.46 3.60
C PHE A 199 -4.81 -4.07 3.40
N GLY A 200 -5.28 -4.03 2.15
CA GLY A 200 -6.65 -3.64 1.83
C GLY A 200 -7.68 -4.54 2.51
N THR A 201 -7.41 -5.85 2.54
CA THR A 201 -8.24 -6.84 3.24
C THR A 201 -8.32 -6.56 4.74
N SER A 202 -7.19 -6.29 5.41
CA SER A 202 -7.20 -6.00 6.85
C SER A 202 -7.98 -4.72 7.16
N TRP A 203 -7.85 -3.69 6.31
CA TRP A 203 -8.55 -2.43 6.44
C TRP A 203 -10.06 -2.52 6.18
N LEU A 204 -10.49 -3.30 5.18
CA LEU A 204 -11.91 -3.52 4.88
C LEU A 204 -12.63 -4.28 6.00
N ILE A 205 -11.99 -5.31 6.56
CA ILE A 205 -12.53 -6.06 7.70
C ILE A 205 -12.61 -5.13 8.93
N LYS A 206 -11.59 -4.31 9.19
CA LYS A 206 -11.61 -3.33 10.29
C LYS A 206 -12.62 -2.20 10.06
N GLY A 207 -12.96 -1.90 8.80
CA GLY A 207 -14.06 -1.02 8.38
C GLY A 207 -15.45 -1.62 8.59
N GLY A 208 -15.55 -2.92 8.90
CA GLY A 208 -16.81 -3.59 9.19
C GLY A 208 -17.61 -4.00 7.95
N VAL A 209 -16.96 -4.12 6.78
CA VAL A 209 -17.59 -4.61 5.54
C VAL A 209 -17.91 -6.10 5.64
N ILE A 210 -17.03 -6.87 6.28
CA ILE A 210 -17.09 -8.33 6.38
C ILE A 210 -16.87 -8.72 7.86
N LEU A 211 -17.61 -9.72 8.37
CA LEU A 211 -17.57 -10.19 9.78
C LEU A 211 -17.99 -9.14 10.83
N LYS A 212 -19.10 -8.43 10.58
CA LYS A 212 -19.72 -7.52 11.55
C LYS A 212 -20.36 -8.34 12.69
N ASP A 213 -20.16 -7.92 13.93
CA ASP A 213 -20.79 -8.58 15.07
C ASP A 213 -22.32 -8.41 15.00
N LYS A 214 -23.04 -9.52 15.20
CA LYS A 214 -24.51 -9.59 15.00
C LYS A 214 -25.32 -8.91 16.12
N ASN A 215 -24.70 -8.58 17.26
CA ASN A 215 -25.34 -7.87 18.36
C ASN A 215 -24.70 -6.48 18.56
N ILE A 216 -25.55 -5.49 18.29
CA ILE A 216 -25.46 -4.04 18.53
C ILE A 216 -25.45 -3.87 20.07
N ASP A 217 -24.52 -3.22 20.76
CA ASP A 217 -23.95 -1.87 20.73
C ASP A 217 -22.58 -1.92 21.42
N ARG A 218 -21.65 -1.03 21.08
CA ARG A 218 -20.27 -0.93 21.62
C ARG A 218 -19.33 -2.05 21.12
N VAL A 219 -18.84 -1.98 19.87
CA VAL A 219 -17.74 -2.88 19.42
C VAL A 219 -16.73 -2.19 18.50
N PHE A 220 -16.69 -0.86 18.47
CA PHE A 220 -15.65 -0.13 17.74
C PHE A 220 -14.79 0.66 18.67
#